data_AF-A0A1Q9MWD4-F1
#
_entry.id   AF-A0A1Q9MWD4-F1
#
_cell.length_a   1.000
_cell.length_b   1.000
_cell.length_c   1.000
_cell.angle_alpha   90.00
_cell.angle_beta   90.00
_cell.angle_gamma   90.00
#
_symmetry.space_group_name_H-M   'P 1'
#
loop_
_entity.id
_entity.type
_entity.pdbx_description
1 polymer ?
#
loop_
_entity_poly.entity_id
_entity_poly.type
_entity_poly.pdbx_seq_one_letter_code
_entity_poly.pdbx_strand_id
1 'polypeptide(L)'
;MVAGSPADEIVSLLRPIMDNIALVLSNGVIIFSNFAEDAIYPLVRYVKDLESQVQPGYFLRQDYMVSFRLSDRVFILALSNLPDSDIIPLFSKLYENYSEQFNALYQKLPKTLGDISKVLIFAMALDAGPEPITWEPSTLPEQEMLEYATKSMLTLAGEWSGATQNVVAYRPFIKEGFLGIIFLFDIPYVNARGHAYDSALILIVDYKHRAFVYEINQKIEDIFSRGVKQLIPAWQDRKTCKKIVGNLMQSLQSLPLRVSALGENIKDQMLSSMQDLRKI
;
A
#
# COMPACT_ATOMS: atom_id res chain seq x y z
N MET A 1 -14.81 -29.45 -18.74
CA MET A 1 -13.77 -29.77 -17.75
C MET A 1 -13.58 -28.52 -16.91
N VAL A 2 -13.94 -28.56 -15.63
CA VAL A 2 -13.74 -27.42 -14.72
C VAL A 2 -12.25 -27.45 -14.36
N ALA A 3 -11.50 -26.41 -14.76
CA ALA A 3 -10.13 -26.26 -14.30
C ALA A 3 -10.15 -26.24 -12.76
N GLY A 4 -9.33 -27.10 -12.13
CA GLY A 4 -9.20 -27.11 -10.67
C GLY A 4 -8.74 -25.75 -10.16
N SER A 5 -9.00 -25.43 -8.89
CA SER A 5 -8.46 -24.19 -8.35
C SER A 5 -6.92 -24.27 -8.35
N PRO A 6 -6.20 -23.16 -8.54
CA PRO A 6 -4.72 -23.16 -8.50
C PRO A 6 -4.15 -23.73 -7.20
N ALA A 7 -4.91 -23.64 -6.10
CA ALA A 7 -4.57 -24.27 -4.83
C ALA A 7 -4.60 -25.80 -4.92
N ASP A 8 -5.61 -26.38 -5.59
CA ASP A 8 -5.73 -27.84 -5.75
C ASP A 8 -4.58 -28.41 -6.57
N GLU A 9 -4.13 -27.67 -7.59
CA GLU A 9 -2.97 -28.07 -8.41
C GLU A 9 -1.68 -28.10 -7.60
N ILE A 10 -1.38 -27.03 -6.85
CA ILE A 10 -0.20 -26.96 -5.97
C ILE A 10 -0.24 -28.10 -4.94
N VAL A 11 -1.38 -28.32 -4.30
CA VAL A 11 -1.55 -29.41 -3.32
C VAL A 11 -1.30 -30.76 -3.97
N SER A 12 -1.83 -31.00 -5.17
CA SER A 12 -1.64 -32.24 -5.91
C SER A 12 -0.18 -32.49 -6.29
N LEU A 13 0.60 -31.43 -6.56
CA LEU A 13 2.03 -31.51 -6.86
C LEU A 13 2.89 -31.79 -5.61
N LEU A 14 2.52 -31.20 -4.47
CA LEU A 14 3.33 -31.26 -3.25
C LEU A 14 3.06 -32.50 -2.40
N ARG A 15 1.80 -32.96 -2.33
CA ARG A 15 1.36 -34.06 -1.46
C ARG A 15 2.10 -35.39 -1.65
N PRO A 16 2.58 -35.76 -2.85
CA PRO A 16 3.38 -36.97 -3.02
C PRO A 16 4.78 -36.90 -2.38
N ILE A 17 5.25 -35.70 -2.04
CA ILE A 17 6.65 -35.44 -1.63
C ILE A 17 6.75 -34.80 -0.24
N MET A 18 5.65 -34.24 0.27
CA MET A 18 5.57 -33.57 1.57
C MET A 18 4.34 -34.06 2.33
N ASP A 19 4.55 -34.49 3.57
CA ASP A 19 3.53 -35.17 4.38
C ASP A 19 2.42 -34.22 4.83
N ASN A 20 2.80 -33.07 5.36
CA ASN A 20 1.89 -32.02 5.81
C ASN A 20 2.15 -30.72 5.07
N ILE A 21 1.09 -30.13 4.54
CA ILE A 21 1.08 -28.93 3.70
C ILE A 21 -0.09 -28.05 4.14
N ALA A 22 0.16 -26.76 4.28
CA ALA A 22 -0.85 -25.73 4.42
C ALA A 22 -0.57 -24.58 3.45
N LEU A 23 -1.63 -24.11 2.79
CA LEU A 23 -1.62 -22.86 2.03
C LEU A 23 -2.35 -21.82 2.87
N VAL A 24 -1.63 -20.78 3.27
CA VAL A 24 -2.12 -19.77 4.23
C VAL A 24 -1.87 -18.38 3.68
N LEU A 25 -2.86 -17.50 3.83
CA LEU A 25 -2.72 -16.08 3.51
C LEU A 25 -2.03 -15.33 4.64
N SER A 26 -1.38 -14.20 4.32
CA SER A 26 -0.68 -13.34 5.29
C SER A 26 -1.59 -12.77 6.40
N ASN A 27 -2.91 -12.75 6.19
CA ASN A 27 -3.89 -12.39 7.22
C ASN A 27 -4.33 -13.57 8.11
N GLY A 28 -3.82 -14.77 7.85
CA GLY A 28 -4.10 -15.99 8.58
C GLY A 28 -5.27 -16.83 8.05
N VAL A 29 -5.87 -16.47 6.91
CA VAL A 29 -6.89 -17.31 6.27
C VAL A 29 -6.22 -18.57 5.71
N ILE A 30 -6.75 -19.74 6.07
CA ILE A 30 -6.30 -21.02 5.54
C ILE A 30 -7.05 -21.30 4.23
N ILE A 31 -6.30 -21.43 3.13
CA ILE A 31 -6.85 -21.85 1.83
C ILE A 31 -6.96 -23.38 1.80
N PHE A 32 -5.92 -24.07 2.27
CA PHE A 32 -5.86 -25.51 2.38
C PHE A 32 -4.97 -25.89 3.56
N SER A 33 -5.29 -26.99 4.24
CA SER A 33 -4.42 -27.60 5.24
C SER A 33 -4.77 -29.08 5.38
N ASN A 34 -3.76 -29.94 5.47
CA ASN A 34 -3.90 -31.31 5.96
C ASN A 34 -3.20 -31.52 7.33
N PHE A 35 -2.84 -30.43 8.02
CA PHE A 35 -2.46 -30.48 9.42
C PHE A 35 -3.68 -30.75 10.30
N ALA A 36 -3.45 -31.31 11.49
CA ALA A 36 -4.46 -31.34 12.54
C ALA A 36 -4.88 -29.91 12.94
N GLU A 37 -6.11 -29.76 13.43
CA GLU A 37 -6.70 -28.44 13.67
C GLU A 37 -5.97 -27.67 14.78
N ASP A 38 -5.52 -28.36 15.83
CA ASP A 38 -4.68 -27.83 16.91
C ASP A 38 -3.28 -27.40 16.43
N ALA A 39 -2.73 -28.10 15.43
CA ALA A 39 -1.44 -27.84 14.85
C ALA A 39 -1.39 -26.62 13.91
N ILE A 40 -2.47 -26.33 13.20
CA ILE A 40 -2.47 -25.27 12.17
C ILE A 40 -2.57 -23.86 12.76
N TYR A 41 -3.22 -23.68 13.91
CA TYR A 41 -3.40 -22.34 14.51
C TYR A 41 -2.09 -21.64 14.88
N PRO A 42 -1.09 -22.29 15.51
CA PRO A 42 0.22 -21.68 15.75
C PRO A 42 0.92 -21.29 14.44
N LEU A 43 0.82 -22.13 13.40
CA LEU A 43 1.43 -21.89 12.09
C LEU A 43 0.81 -20.68 11.39
N VAL A 44 -0.52 -20.55 11.46
CA VAL A 44 -1.26 -19.39 10.94
C VAL A 44 -0.81 -18.09 11.61
N ARG A 45 -0.54 -18.11 12.92
CA ARG A 45 -0.02 -16.94 13.64
C ARG A 45 1.42 -16.63 13.19
N TYR A 46 2.25 -17.64 13.02
CA TYR A 46 3.63 -17.50 12.56
C TYR A 46 3.76 -16.90 11.16
N VAL A 47 2.80 -17.15 10.26
CA VAL A 47 2.78 -16.55 8.91
C VAL A 47 2.82 -15.03 8.92
N LYS A 48 2.25 -14.37 9.95
CA LYS A 48 2.35 -12.91 10.07
C LYS A 48 3.79 -12.44 10.30
N ASP A 49 4.54 -13.17 11.13
CA ASP A 49 5.95 -12.87 11.41
C ASP A 49 6.84 -13.15 10.20
N LEU A 50 6.46 -14.13 9.37
CA LEU A 50 7.16 -14.45 8.12
C LEU A 50 7.00 -13.37 7.04
N GLU A 51 5.92 -12.58 7.06
CA GLU A 51 5.64 -11.55 6.04
C GLU A 51 6.79 -10.53 5.91
N SER A 52 7.46 -10.20 7.02
CA SER A 52 8.60 -9.28 7.05
C SER A 52 9.95 -9.96 6.82
N GLN A 53 10.04 -11.28 7.00
CA GLN A 53 11.29 -12.03 7.00
C GLN A 53 11.60 -12.72 5.67
N VAL A 54 10.58 -13.09 4.90
CA VAL A 54 10.72 -13.89 3.67
C VAL A 54 10.21 -13.10 2.47
N GLN A 55 11.02 -12.90 1.44
CA GLN A 55 10.60 -12.26 0.19
C GLN A 55 9.83 -13.24 -0.72
N PRO A 56 8.92 -12.78 -1.60
CA PRO A 56 8.27 -13.65 -2.58
C PRO A 56 9.30 -14.42 -3.41
N GLY A 57 9.05 -15.72 -3.63
CA GLY A 57 9.97 -16.62 -4.33
C GLY A 57 11.05 -17.24 -3.44
N TYR A 58 11.13 -16.87 -2.16
CA TYR A 58 12.08 -17.42 -1.20
C TYR A 58 11.37 -18.28 -0.16
N PHE A 59 12.14 -19.17 0.47
CA PHE A 59 11.68 -19.95 1.62
C PHE A 59 12.61 -19.78 2.81
N LEU A 60 12.05 -20.03 3.99
CA LEU A 60 12.77 -20.17 5.24
C LEU A 60 12.60 -21.60 5.74
N ARG A 61 13.70 -22.24 6.15
CA ARG A 61 13.69 -23.56 6.78
C ARG A 61 14.05 -23.44 8.25
N GLN A 62 13.26 -24.08 9.11
CA GLN A 62 13.55 -24.28 10.53
C GLN A 62 13.37 -25.76 10.84
N ASP A 63 14.49 -26.46 10.98
CA ASP A 63 14.54 -27.92 11.07
C ASP A 63 13.81 -28.60 9.90
N TYR A 64 12.63 -29.16 10.16
CA TYR A 64 11.80 -29.86 9.18
C TYR A 64 10.66 -29.00 8.64
N MET A 65 10.42 -27.82 9.21
CA MET A 65 9.43 -26.89 8.70
C MET A 65 10.05 -26.07 7.58
N VAL A 66 9.34 -26.02 6.47
CA VAL A 66 9.70 -25.21 5.32
C VAL A 66 8.55 -24.25 5.07
N SER A 67 8.85 -22.96 5.10
CA SER A 67 7.90 -21.88 4.87
C SER A 67 8.29 -21.11 3.62
N PHE A 68 7.55 -21.33 2.54
CA PHE A 68 7.80 -20.72 1.23
C PHE A 68 6.78 -19.62 0.93
N ARG A 69 7.27 -18.45 0.53
CA ARG A 69 6.41 -17.33 0.15
C ARG A 69 6.14 -17.38 -1.36
N LEU A 70 5.02 -17.99 -1.73
CA LEU A 70 4.61 -18.14 -3.13
C LEU A 70 4.26 -16.79 -3.78
N SER A 71 3.61 -15.90 -3.04
CA SER A 71 3.14 -14.61 -3.54
C SER A 71 3.25 -13.51 -2.47
N ASP A 72 2.80 -12.29 -2.77
CA ASP A 72 2.78 -11.20 -1.79
C ASP A 72 2.03 -11.56 -0.51
N ARG A 73 1.06 -12.47 -0.60
CA ARG A 73 0.21 -12.88 0.52
C ARG A 73 0.18 -14.35 0.81
N VAL A 74 0.59 -15.21 -0.12
CA VAL A 74 0.36 -16.64 0.00
C VAL A 74 1.63 -17.33 0.45
N PHE A 75 1.52 -18.07 1.53
CA PHE A 75 2.57 -18.91 2.08
C PHE A 75 2.19 -20.37 1.94
N ILE A 76 3.18 -21.18 1.58
CA ILE A 76 3.13 -22.63 1.63
C ILE A 76 3.96 -23.04 2.85
N LEU A 77 3.31 -23.66 3.82
CA LEU A 77 3.96 -24.25 4.99
C LEU A 77 3.97 -25.75 4.80
N ALA A 78 5.13 -26.39 4.92
CA ALA A 78 5.24 -27.82 4.78
C ALA A 78 6.21 -28.44 5.77
N LEU A 79 5.87 -29.63 6.25
CA LEU A 79 6.84 -30.51 6.91
C LEU A 79 7.53 -31.35 5.84
N SER A 80 8.86 -31.24 5.79
CA SER A 80 9.66 -31.95 4.79
C SER A 80 11.02 -32.39 5.36
N ASN A 81 11.38 -33.63 5.06
CA ASN A 81 12.71 -34.18 5.28
C ASN A 81 13.63 -34.03 4.06
N LEU A 82 13.13 -33.46 2.96
CA LEU A 82 13.93 -33.29 1.74
C LEU A 82 15.12 -32.35 2.00
N PRO A 83 16.27 -32.58 1.35
CA PRO A 83 17.37 -31.62 1.38
C PRO A 83 17.00 -30.36 0.58
N ASP A 84 17.67 -29.25 0.89
CA ASP A 84 17.44 -27.97 0.21
C ASP A 84 17.70 -28.05 -1.30
N SER A 85 18.59 -28.95 -1.74
CA SER A 85 18.86 -29.22 -3.16
C SER A 85 17.64 -29.65 -3.95
N ASP A 86 16.68 -30.29 -3.29
CA ASP A 86 15.45 -30.81 -3.93
C ASP A 86 14.29 -29.83 -3.75
N ILE A 87 14.27 -29.09 -2.64
CA ILE A 87 13.25 -28.08 -2.32
C ILE A 87 13.40 -26.85 -3.23
N ILE A 88 14.63 -26.35 -3.42
CA ILE A 88 14.88 -25.13 -4.21
C ILE A 88 14.27 -25.22 -5.62
N PRO A 89 14.57 -26.26 -6.44
CA PRO A 89 14.02 -26.34 -7.79
C PRO A 89 12.49 -26.50 -7.81
N LEU A 90 11.94 -27.24 -6.84
CA LEU A 90 10.50 -27.44 -6.72
C LEU A 90 9.77 -26.11 -6.48
N PHE A 91 10.25 -25.32 -5.52
CA PHE A 91 9.64 -24.03 -5.19
C PHE A 91 9.87 -22.97 -6.25
N SER A 92 11.04 -22.94 -6.90
CA SER A 92 11.24 -22.06 -8.06
C SER A 92 10.21 -22.32 -9.14
N LYS A 93 9.96 -23.60 -9.47
CA LYS A 93 8.93 -23.98 -10.44
C LYS A 93 7.53 -23.58 -10.01
N LEU A 94 7.19 -23.72 -8.72
CA LEU A 94 5.90 -23.27 -8.20
C LEU A 94 5.76 -21.74 -8.29
N TYR A 95 6.81 -21.01 -7.94
CA TYR A 95 6.82 -19.54 -8.04
C TYR A 95 6.56 -19.08 -9.47
N GLU A 96 7.35 -19.59 -10.42
CA GLU A 96 7.26 -19.22 -11.84
C GLU A 96 5.88 -19.51 -12.42
N ASN A 97 5.25 -20.62 -12.04
CA ASN A 97 3.97 -21.04 -12.61
C ASN A 97 2.75 -20.39 -11.94
N TYR A 98 2.81 -20.06 -10.64
CA TYR A 98 1.61 -19.71 -9.87
C TYR A 98 1.66 -18.34 -9.17
N SER A 99 2.83 -17.70 -9.00
CA SER A 99 2.94 -16.47 -8.20
C SER A 99 2.05 -15.33 -8.71
N GLU A 100 2.06 -15.05 -10.03
CA GLU A 100 1.24 -14.00 -10.64
C GLU A 100 -0.26 -14.26 -10.46
N GLN A 101 -0.69 -15.50 -10.66
CA GLN A 101 -2.08 -15.89 -10.51
C GLN A 101 -2.56 -15.69 -9.07
N PHE A 102 -1.76 -16.09 -8.09
CA PHE A 102 -2.09 -15.89 -6.68
C PHE A 102 -2.01 -14.42 -6.25
N ASN A 103 -1.12 -13.61 -6.84
CA ASN A 103 -1.10 -12.15 -6.62
C ASN A 103 -2.37 -11.48 -7.16
N ALA A 104 -2.88 -11.93 -8.31
CA ALA A 104 -4.13 -11.44 -8.87
C ALA A 104 -5.34 -11.82 -7.99
N LEU A 105 -5.38 -13.06 -7.47
CA LEU A 105 -6.45 -13.57 -6.63
C LEU A 105 -6.45 -12.96 -5.21
N TYR A 106 -5.26 -12.76 -4.63
CA TYR A 106 -5.10 -12.36 -3.23
C TYR A 106 -4.26 -11.08 -3.12
N GLN A 107 -4.81 -9.98 -3.61
CA GLN A 107 -4.13 -8.68 -3.61
C GLN A 107 -3.78 -8.23 -2.18
N LYS A 108 -2.57 -7.69 -2.01
CA LYS A 108 -2.14 -7.02 -0.77
C LYS A 108 -3.07 -5.86 -0.50
N LEU A 109 -3.76 -5.90 0.65
CA LEU A 109 -4.55 -4.76 1.09
C LEU A 109 -3.59 -3.65 1.49
N PRO A 110 -3.87 -2.40 1.08
CA PRO A 110 -3.02 -1.28 1.47
C PRO A 110 -3.07 -1.11 2.99
N LYS A 111 -1.89 -0.94 3.60
CA LYS A 111 -1.72 -0.74 5.04
C LYS A 111 -1.62 0.74 5.38
N THR A 112 -1.03 1.53 4.47
CA THR A 112 -0.77 2.95 4.63
C THR A 112 -1.33 3.77 3.47
N LEU A 113 -1.50 5.07 3.68
CA LEU A 113 -1.88 6.00 2.62
C LEU A 113 -0.82 6.01 1.50
N GLY A 114 0.45 5.72 1.85
CA GLY A 114 1.54 5.55 0.87
C GLY A 114 1.31 4.43 -0.13
N ASP A 115 0.67 3.34 0.29
CA ASP A 115 0.37 2.20 -0.58
C ASP A 115 -0.68 2.52 -1.66
N ILE A 116 -1.42 3.62 -1.50
CA ILE A 116 -2.52 4.02 -2.40
C ILE A 116 -2.31 5.42 -3.01
N SER A 117 -1.32 6.18 -2.55
CA SER A 117 -1.01 7.51 -3.04
C SER A 117 -0.08 7.45 -4.25
N LYS A 118 -0.42 8.21 -5.28
CA LYS A 118 0.38 8.33 -6.50
C LYS A 118 1.32 9.54 -6.45
N VAL A 119 0.79 10.70 -6.10
CA VAL A 119 1.56 11.97 -6.13
C VAL A 119 0.93 13.01 -5.22
N LEU A 120 1.76 13.85 -4.61
CA LEU A 120 1.36 15.11 -3.99
C LEU A 120 1.84 16.27 -4.87
N ILE A 121 0.93 17.19 -5.22
CA ILE A 121 1.20 18.34 -6.08
C ILE A 121 0.92 19.60 -5.29
N PHE A 122 1.83 20.57 -5.37
CA PHE A 122 1.55 21.96 -5.01
C PHE A 122 1.31 22.75 -6.30
N ALA A 123 0.13 23.36 -6.42
CA ALA A 123 -0.31 24.12 -7.58
C ALA A 123 -0.76 25.53 -7.21
N MET A 124 -0.64 26.46 -8.15
CA MET A 124 -1.08 27.85 -8.00
C MET A 124 -1.75 28.33 -9.29
N ALA A 125 -2.75 29.20 -9.17
CA ALA A 125 -3.31 29.94 -10.30
C ALA A 125 -2.46 31.19 -10.56
N LEU A 126 -1.53 31.10 -11.51
CA LEU A 126 -0.71 32.22 -11.96
C LEU A 126 -1.42 32.97 -13.10
N ASP A 127 -0.78 34.01 -13.64
CA ASP A 127 -1.35 34.85 -14.69
C ASP A 127 -1.72 34.08 -15.98
N ALA A 128 -0.98 33.00 -16.28
CA ALA A 128 -1.24 32.12 -17.42
C ALA A 128 -2.33 31.05 -17.13
N GLY A 129 -2.74 30.92 -15.86
CA GLY A 129 -3.70 29.93 -15.39
C GLY A 129 -3.13 29.01 -14.31
N PRO A 130 -3.86 27.93 -13.97
CA PRO A 130 -3.40 26.93 -13.01
C PRO A 130 -2.15 26.19 -13.47
N GLU A 131 -1.11 26.22 -12.64
CA GLU A 131 0.17 25.55 -12.91
C GLU A 131 0.66 24.72 -11.72
N PRO A 132 1.26 23.54 -11.95
CA PRO A 132 1.96 22.81 -10.90
C PRO A 132 3.30 23.50 -10.58
N ILE A 133 3.49 23.94 -9.34
CA ILE A 133 4.74 24.57 -8.89
C ILE A 133 5.80 23.52 -8.57
N THR A 134 5.40 22.44 -7.89
CA THR A 134 6.25 21.29 -7.59
C THR A 134 5.40 20.06 -7.23
N TRP A 135 5.97 18.86 -7.31
CA TRP A 135 5.30 17.61 -6.98
C TRP A 135 6.28 16.54 -6.50
N GLU A 136 5.75 15.55 -5.76
CA GLU A 136 6.49 14.39 -5.28
C GLU A 136 5.67 13.09 -5.49
N PRO A 137 6.22 12.06 -6.16
CA PRO A 137 7.59 11.93 -6.64
C PRO A 137 7.89 12.77 -7.90
N SER A 138 9.06 13.42 -7.94
CA SER A 138 9.44 14.30 -9.07
C SER A 138 9.74 13.58 -10.39
N THR A 139 9.62 12.25 -10.43
CA THR A 139 9.82 11.42 -11.63
C THR A 139 8.62 11.40 -12.57
N LEU A 140 7.45 11.85 -12.11
CA LEU A 140 6.23 11.83 -12.91
C LEU A 140 6.23 12.91 -14.00
N PRO A 141 5.60 12.65 -15.16
CA PRO A 141 5.57 13.59 -16.29
C PRO A 141 4.86 14.91 -15.95
N GLU A 142 5.47 16.04 -16.32
CA GLU A 142 4.90 17.38 -16.08
C GLU A 142 3.52 17.57 -16.73
N GLN A 143 3.30 17.03 -17.93
CA GLN A 143 2.01 17.13 -18.62
C GLN A 143 0.87 16.51 -17.82
N GLU A 144 1.12 15.38 -17.15
CA GLU A 144 0.14 14.73 -16.28
C GLU A 144 -0.14 15.57 -15.02
N MET A 145 0.91 16.20 -14.45
CA MET A 145 0.75 17.09 -13.30
C MET A 145 -0.02 18.35 -13.64
N LEU A 146 0.21 18.91 -14.83
CA LEU A 146 -0.53 20.07 -15.34
C LEU A 146 -2.01 19.74 -15.49
N GLU A 147 -2.35 18.55 -15.99
CA GLU A 147 -3.73 18.09 -16.12
C GLU A 147 -4.42 17.96 -14.75
N TYR A 148 -3.74 17.33 -13.78
CA TYR A 148 -4.26 17.22 -12.41
C TYR A 148 -4.41 18.59 -11.73
N ALA A 149 -3.43 19.47 -11.85
CA ALA A 149 -3.46 20.83 -11.30
C ALA A 149 -4.62 21.64 -11.90
N THR A 150 -4.71 21.69 -13.23
CA THR A 150 -5.77 22.42 -13.94
C THR A 150 -7.15 21.92 -13.55
N LYS A 151 -7.38 20.61 -13.65
CA LYS A 151 -8.68 20.01 -13.29
C LYS A 151 -9.03 20.26 -11.82
N SER A 152 -8.06 20.15 -10.92
CA SER A 152 -8.30 20.37 -9.49
C SER A 152 -8.62 21.82 -9.16
N MET A 153 -7.86 22.77 -9.71
CA MET A 153 -8.04 24.20 -9.49
C MET A 153 -9.33 24.73 -10.12
N LEU A 154 -9.84 24.14 -11.21
CA LEU A 154 -11.17 24.48 -11.73
C LEU A 154 -12.30 24.22 -10.73
N THR A 155 -12.08 23.40 -9.71
CA THR A 155 -13.04 23.21 -8.61
C THR A 155 -13.27 24.50 -7.81
N LEU A 156 -12.31 25.44 -7.83
CA LEU A 156 -12.43 26.76 -7.21
C LEU A 156 -13.25 27.75 -8.04
N ALA A 157 -13.42 27.53 -9.35
CA ALA A 157 -14.03 28.51 -10.25
C ALA A 157 -15.51 28.82 -9.90
N GLY A 158 -16.15 28.01 -9.05
CA GLY A 158 -17.50 28.23 -8.52
C GLY A 158 -17.57 29.03 -7.22
N GLU A 159 -16.44 29.26 -6.53
CA GLU A 159 -16.41 29.97 -5.24
C GLU A 159 -16.23 31.48 -5.48
N TRP A 160 -17.29 32.26 -5.18
CA TRP A 160 -17.36 33.68 -5.53
C TRP A 160 -16.37 34.58 -4.76
N SER A 161 -15.77 34.05 -3.69
CA SER A 161 -14.86 34.75 -2.78
C SER A 161 -13.46 34.13 -2.69
N GLY A 162 -13.12 33.14 -3.54
CA GLY A 162 -11.85 32.41 -3.45
C GLY A 162 -11.76 31.54 -2.18
N ALA A 163 -10.57 30.97 -1.92
CA ALA A 163 -10.32 30.10 -0.77
C ALA A 163 -10.07 30.88 0.54
N THR A 164 -10.99 31.80 0.89
CA THR A 164 -10.95 32.58 2.15
C THR A 164 -10.97 31.71 3.41
N GLN A 165 -11.40 30.46 3.29
CA GLN A 165 -11.25 29.41 4.28
C GLN A 165 -10.51 28.24 3.65
N ASN A 166 -9.68 27.56 4.44
CA ASN A 166 -9.08 26.31 4.02
C ASN A 166 -10.20 25.29 3.82
N VAL A 167 -10.34 24.78 2.59
CA VAL A 167 -11.38 23.80 2.24
C VAL A 167 -10.72 22.56 1.66
N VAL A 168 -11.16 21.40 2.15
CA VAL A 168 -10.88 20.10 1.50
C VAL A 168 -11.99 19.81 0.50
N ALA A 169 -11.63 19.66 -0.76
CA ALA A 169 -12.49 19.20 -1.82
C ALA A 169 -12.01 17.84 -2.36
N TYR A 170 -12.95 17.06 -2.90
CA TYR A 170 -12.64 15.77 -3.52
C TYR A 170 -13.03 15.79 -5.00
N ARG A 171 -12.11 15.36 -5.85
CA ARG A 171 -12.35 15.31 -7.29
C ARG A 171 -12.07 13.92 -7.86
N PRO A 172 -13.06 13.23 -8.43
CA PRO A 172 -12.82 11.97 -9.11
C PRO A 172 -12.16 12.21 -10.48
N PHE A 173 -11.08 11.47 -10.75
CA PHE A 173 -10.43 11.32 -12.05
C PHE A 173 -10.81 9.94 -12.60
N ILE A 174 -12.05 9.84 -13.09
CA ILE A 174 -12.72 8.56 -13.38
C ILE A 174 -11.98 7.76 -14.46
N LYS A 175 -11.55 8.42 -15.53
CA LYS A 175 -10.85 7.78 -16.65
C LYS A 175 -9.53 7.16 -16.20
N GLU A 176 -8.89 7.79 -15.23
CA GLU A 176 -7.59 7.44 -14.68
C GLU A 176 -7.70 6.52 -13.44
N GLY A 177 -8.92 6.30 -12.92
CA GLY A 177 -9.15 5.49 -11.72
C GLY A 177 -8.63 6.13 -10.43
N PHE A 178 -8.52 7.46 -10.36
CA PHE A 178 -7.98 8.17 -9.19
C PHE A 178 -8.99 9.08 -8.51
N LEU A 179 -8.69 9.44 -7.27
CA LEU A 179 -9.34 10.48 -6.48
C LEU A 179 -8.29 11.56 -6.13
N GLY A 180 -8.58 12.82 -6.45
CA GLY A 180 -7.83 13.97 -5.96
C GLY A 180 -8.42 14.47 -4.64
N ILE A 181 -7.59 14.54 -3.61
CA ILE A 181 -7.87 15.25 -2.36
C ILE A 181 -7.22 16.62 -2.48
N ILE A 182 -8.03 17.66 -2.53
CA ILE A 182 -7.62 19.01 -2.87
C ILE A 182 -7.77 19.88 -1.62
N PHE A 183 -6.67 20.41 -1.10
CA PHE A 183 -6.66 21.36 0.00
C PHE A 183 -6.36 22.74 -0.53
N LEU A 184 -7.37 23.60 -0.49
CA LEU A 184 -7.39 24.93 -1.09
C LEU A 184 -6.95 25.97 -0.06
N PHE A 185 -6.13 26.94 -0.48
CA PHE A 185 -5.64 28.03 0.35
C PHE A 185 -5.15 29.20 -0.50
N ASP A 186 -5.03 30.38 0.10
CA ASP A 186 -4.54 31.59 -0.56
C ASP A 186 -3.08 31.90 -0.19
N ILE A 187 -2.31 32.39 -1.17
CA ILE A 187 -0.98 32.97 -0.94
C ILE A 187 -1.08 34.48 -1.12
N PRO A 188 -0.96 35.28 -0.04
CA PRO A 188 -1.01 36.73 -0.14
C PRO A 188 0.11 37.29 -1.01
N TYR A 189 -0.25 38.09 -2.02
CA TYR A 189 0.73 38.75 -2.89
C TYR A 189 0.14 40.03 -3.46
N VAL A 190 0.77 41.17 -3.15
CA VAL A 190 0.24 42.51 -3.48
C VAL A 190 0.01 42.70 -4.98
N ASN A 191 0.86 42.11 -5.82
CA ASN A 191 0.78 42.25 -7.28
C ASN A 191 -0.13 41.21 -7.94
N ALA A 192 -0.69 40.25 -7.20
CA ALA A 192 -1.67 39.32 -7.74
C ALA A 192 -3.04 39.99 -7.90
N ARG A 193 -3.85 39.50 -8.85
CA ARG A 193 -5.24 39.91 -8.98
C ARG A 193 -6.00 39.56 -7.70
N GLY A 194 -6.62 40.54 -7.05
CA GLY A 194 -7.30 40.33 -5.76
C GLY A 194 -6.35 40.24 -4.56
N HIS A 195 -5.06 40.60 -4.73
CA HIS A 195 -4.03 40.60 -3.70
C HIS A 195 -3.65 39.22 -3.12
N ALA A 196 -4.04 38.14 -3.80
CA ALA A 196 -3.66 36.77 -3.46
C ALA A 196 -3.63 35.86 -4.70
N TYR A 197 -2.87 34.77 -4.63
CA TYR A 197 -2.95 33.67 -5.59
C TYR A 197 -3.74 32.51 -4.98
N ASP A 198 -4.78 32.06 -5.69
CA ASP A 198 -5.45 30.80 -5.38
C ASP A 198 -4.45 29.64 -5.51
N SER A 199 -4.36 28.82 -4.47
CA SER A 199 -3.36 27.76 -4.38
C SER A 199 -3.96 26.46 -3.86
N ALA A 200 -3.31 25.34 -4.18
CA ALA A 200 -3.77 24.02 -3.73
C ALA A 200 -2.63 23.05 -3.45
N LEU A 201 -2.85 22.21 -2.43
CA LEU A 201 -2.17 20.92 -2.27
C LEU A 201 -3.11 19.83 -2.77
N ILE A 202 -2.64 18.99 -3.69
CA ILE A 202 -3.44 17.98 -4.37
C ILE A 202 -2.78 16.62 -4.16
N LEU A 203 -3.39 15.75 -3.35
CA LEU A 203 -2.96 14.35 -3.22
C LEU A 203 -3.81 13.48 -4.15
N ILE A 204 -3.15 12.77 -5.06
CA ILE A 204 -3.79 11.80 -5.94
C ILE A 204 -3.67 10.42 -5.31
N VAL A 205 -4.80 9.74 -5.14
CA VAL A 205 -4.89 8.38 -4.57
C VAL A 205 -5.75 7.48 -5.45
N ASP A 206 -5.60 6.16 -5.32
CA ASP A 206 -6.46 5.20 -6.03
C ASP A 206 -7.93 5.30 -5.60
N TYR A 207 -8.82 5.47 -6.58
CA TYR A 207 -10.26 5.63 -6.36
C TYR A 207 -10.91 4.40 -5.69
N LYS A 208 -10.35 3.20 -5.88
CA LYS A 208 -10.86 1.97 -5.25
C LYS A 208 -10.77 2.02 -3.72
N HIS A 209 -9.89 2.86 -3.18
CA HIS A 209 -9.63 2.99 -1.75
C HIS A 209 -10.25 4.24 -1.10
N ARG A 210 -11.13 4.96 -1.81
CA ARG A 210 -11.77 6.22 -1.35
C ARG A 210 -12.43 6.15 0.04
N ALA A 211 -13.00 5.00 0.41
CA ALA A 211 -13.63 4.85 1.72
C ALA A 211 -12.62 5.04 2.88
N PHE A 212 -11.44 4.41 2.78
CA PHE A 212 -10.38 4.57 3.77
C PHE A 212 -9.86 6.01 3.83
N VAL A 213 -9.81 6.69 2.68
CA VAL A 213 -9.38 8.09 2.58
C VAL A 213 -10.34 9.01 3.34
N TYR A 214 -11.66 8.80 3.20
CA TYR A 214 -12.65 9.58 3.94
C TYR A 214 -12.56 9.35 5.45
N GLU A 215 -12.24 8.13 5.91
CA GLU A 215 -12.06 7.82 7.34
C GLU A 215 -10.89 8.58 7.98
N ILE A 216 -9.83 8.85 7.22
CA ILE A 216 -8.63 9.54 7.72
C ILE A 216 -8.54 11.01 7.28
N ASN A 217 -9.62 11.58 6.74
CA ASN A 217 -9.60 12.92 6.15
C ASN A 217 -9.01 13.99 7.10
N GLN A 218 -9.46 14.01 8.35
CA GLN A 218 -8.99 15.00 9.32
C GLN A 218 -7.46 14.98 9.48
N LYS A 219 -6.85 13.78 9.48
CA LYS A 219 -5.39 13.63 9.59
C LYS A 219 -4.67 14.15 8.35
N ILE A 220 -5.26 13.95 7.18
CA ILE A 220 -4.73 14.48 5.91
C ILE A 220 -4.79 16.01 5.95
N GLU A 221 -5.94 16.57 6.36
CA GLU A 221 -6.16 18.00 6.50
C GLU A 221 -5.18 18.66 7.49
N ASP A 222 -4.91 18.02 8.63
CA ASP A 222 -3.95 18.50 9.63
C ASP A 222 -2.50 18.52 9.08
N ILE A 223 -2.13 17.54 8.24
CA ILE A 223 -0.83 17.53 7.56
C ILE A 223 -0.76 18.66 6.53
N PHE A 224 -1.78 18.81 5.69
CA PHE A 224 -1.83 19.88 4.70
C PHE A 224 -1.80 21.27 5.34
N SER A 225 -2.58 21.49 6.39
CA SER A 225 -2.59 22.76 7.14
C SER A 225 -1.21 23.15 7.68
N ARG A 226 -0.41 22.18 8.14
CA ARG A 226 0.99 22.41 8.56
C ARG A 226 1.92 22.68 7.38
N GLY A 227 1.66 22.05 6.24
CA GLY A 227 2.37 22.30 4.99
C GLY A 227 2.16 23.71 4.46
N VAL A 228 0.91 24.16 4.43
CA VAL A 228 0.52 25.50 3.94
C VAL A 228 1.21 26.61 4.73
N LYS A 229 1.29 26.51 6.06
CA LYS A 229 2.04 27.46 6.91
C LYS A 229 3.52 27.61 6.51
N GLN A 230 4.11 26.59 5.90
CA GLN A 230 5.48 26.62 5.40
C GLN A 230 5.57 27.03 3.93
N LEU A 231 4.57 26.69 3.11
CA LEU A 231 4.54 27.04 1.68
C LEU A 231 4.26 28.52 1.46
N ILE A 232 3.35 29.13 2.21
CA ILE A 232 3.00 30.56 2.07
C ILE A 232 4.22 31.49 2.14
N PRO A 233 5.19 31.34 3.06
CA PRO A 233 6.39 32.18 3.05
C PRO A 233 7.46 31.73 2.04
N ALA A 234 7.38 30.50 1.50
CA ALA A 234 8.44 29.89 0.68
C ALA A 234 8.09 29.75 -0.81
N TRP A 235 6.89 30.14 -1.23
CA TRP A 235 6.33 29.83 -2.56
C TRP A 235 7.21 30.29 -3.74
N GLN A 236 7.99 31.36 -3.57
CA GLN A 236 8.90 31.88 -4.59
C GLN A 236 10.17 31.04 -4.75
N ASP A 237 10.57 30.28 -3.72
CA ASP A 237 11.71 29.39 -3.76
C ASP A 237 11.27 27.95 -4.07
N ARG A 238 11.39 27.57 -5.34
CA ARG A 238 11.06 26.22 -5.83
C ARG A 238 11.83 25.12 -5.10
N LYS A 239 13.08 25.34 -4.66
CA LYS A 239 13.86 24.32 -3.94
C LYS A 239 13.28 24.07 -2.56
N THR A 240 12.92 25.14 -1.85
CA THR A 240 12.28 25.04 -0.54
C THR A 240 10.88 24.43 -0.67
N CYS A 241 10.09 24.83 -1.67
CA CYS A 241 8.79 24.21 -1.96
C CYS A 241 8.92 22.70 -2.18
N LYS A 242 9.87 22.26 -3.00
CA LYS A 242 10.12 20.83 -3.25
C LYS A 242 10.42 20.08 -1.96
N LYS A 243 11.26 20.64 -1.08
CA LYS A 243 11.57 20.06 0.23
C LYS A 243 10.33 19.95 1.12
N ILE A 244 9.50 20.99 1.17
CA ILE A 244 8.26 20.99 1.96
C ILE A 244 7.30 19.93 1.43
N VAL A 245 7.03 19.89 0.12
CA VAL A 245 6.15 18.91 -0.50
C VAL A 245 6.67 17.48 -0.31
N GLY A 246 7.99 17.26 -0.39
CA GLY A 246 8.60 15.96 -0.07
C GLY A 246 8.37 15.52 1.38
N ASN A 247 8.56 16.42 2.34
CA ASN A 247 8.31 16.13 3.77
C ASN A 247 6.82 15.85 4.05
N LEU A 248 5.92 16.57 3.37
CA LEU A 248 4.48 16.32 3.46
C LEU A 248 4.12 14.95 2.89
N MET A 249 4.68 14.60 1.73
CA MET A 249 4.45 13.29 1.11
C MET A 249 4.91 12.16 2.03
N GLN A 250 6.10 12.26 2.63
CA GLN A 250 6.58 11.27 3.61
C GLN A 250 5.65 11.15 4.82
N SER A 251 5.17 12.27 5.35
CA SER A 251 4.23 12.29 6.47
C SER A 251 2.92 11.61 6.10
N LEU A 252 2.36 11.90 4.91
CA LEU A 252 1.15 11.27 4.40
C LEU A 252 1.36 9.77 4.18
N GLN A 253 2.47 9.37 3.56
CA GLN A 253 2.80 7.98 3.27
C GLN A 253 2.82 7.10 4.53
N SER A 254 3.19 7.66 5.68
CA SER A 254 3.23 6.94 6.95
C SER A 254 1.85 6.75 7.62
N LEU A 255 0.80 7.41 7.15
CA LEU A 255 -0.52 7.34 7.78
C LEU A 255 -1.12 5.93 7.63
N PRO A 256 -1.46 5.24 8.73
CA PRO A 256 -2.09 3.93 8.66
C PRO A 256 -3.53 4.05 8.16
N LEU A 257 -3.92 3.20 7.20
CA LEU A 257 -5.30 3.05 6.74
C LEU A 257 -6.14 2.18 7.69
N ARG A 258 -5.50 1.44 8.61
CA ARG A 258 -6.16 0.62 9.64
C ARG A 258 -5.38 0.65 10.94
N VAL A 259 -6.08 0.76 12.07
CA VAL A 259 -5.48 0.60 13.40
C VAL A 259 -5.41 -0.89 13.72
N SER A 260 -4.21 -1.48 13.73
CA SER A 260 -4.01 -2.88 14.13
C SER A 260 -3.63 -2.95 15.61
N ALA A 261 -4.46 -3.61 16.41
CA ALA A 261 -4.11 -4.04 17.76
C ALA A 261 -3.64 -5.50 17.69
N LEU A 262 -2.40 -5.79 18.12
CA LEU A 262 -2.00 -6.95 18.93
C LEU A 262 -0.48 -7.19 18.91
N GLY A 263 0.03 -7.55 20.11
CA GLY A 263 1.44 -7.72 20.45
C GLY A 263 1.91 -9.18 20.60
N GLU A 264 3.17 -9.28 21.03
CA GLU A 264 4.15 -10.36 20.87
C GLU A 264 4.01 -11.54 21.86
N ASN A 265 4.17 -12.78 21.35
CA ASN A 265 5.01 -13.90 21.84
C ASN A 265 4.59 -15.23 21.15
N ILE A 266 4.75 -15.32 19.83
CA ILE A 266 4.19 -16.41 18.99
C ILE A 266 5.24 -17.50 18.69
N LYS A 267 6.53 -17.14 18.65
CA LYS A 267 7.61 -18.02 18.21
C LYS A 267 7.82 -19.25 19.10
N ASP A 268 7.69 -19.09 20.41
CA ASP A 268 7.90 -20.19 21.36
C ASP A 268 6.74 -21.19 21.38
N GLN A 269 5.50 -20.71 21.15
CA GLN A 269 4.31 -21.57 21.03
C GLN A 269 4.34 -22.43 19.76
N MET A 270 4.95 -21.92 18.69
CA MET A 270 5.11 -22.68 17.44
C MET A 270 6.08 -23.86 17.61
N LEU A 271 7.23 -23.63 18.25
CA LEU A 271 8.25 -24.66 18.44
C LEU A 271 7.74 -25.83 19.31
N SER A 272 6.90 -25.55 20.32
CA SER A 272 6.30 -26.61 21.15
C SER A 272 5.29 -27.46 20.37
N SER A 273 4.37 -26.85 19.63
CA SER A 273 3.34 -27.58 18.87
C SER A 273 3.95 -28.46 17.77
N MET A 274 5.08 -28.03 17.20
CA MET A 274 5.83 -28.80 16.20
C MET A 274 6.48 -30.08 16.75
N GLN A 275 6.94 -30.08 18.00
CA GLN A 275 7.55 -31.26 18.62
C GLN A 275 6.50 -32.35 18.90
N ASP A 276 5.26 -31.95 19.19
CA ASP A 276 4.18 -32.87 19.51
C ASP A 276 3.58 -33.54 18.26
N LEU A 277 3.55 -32.83 17.13
CA LEU A 277 3.13 -33.40 15.84
C LEU A 277 4.06 -34.50 15.31
N ARG A 278 5.28 -34.60 15.85
CA ARG A 278 6.28 -35.59 15.45
C ARG A 278 6.18 -36.90 16.25
N LYS A 279 5.37 -36.92 17.33
CA LYS A 279 5.22 -38.08 18.22
C LYS A 279 4.03 -38.97 17.85
N ILE A 280 3.27 -38.61 16.82
CA ILE A 280 2.15 -39.35 16.24
C ILE A 280 2.62 -39.94 14.91
#